data_AF-A0A495X3N7-F1
#
_entry.id   AF-A0A495X3N7-F1
#
_cell.length_a   1.000
_cell.length_b   1.000
_cell.length_c   1.000
_cell.angle_alpha   90.00
_cell.angle_beta   90.00
_cell.angle_gamma   90.00
#
_symmetry.space_group_name_H-M   'P 1'
#
loop_
_entity.id
_entity.type
_entity.pdbx_description
1 polymer ?
#
loop_
_entity_poly.entity_id
_entity_poly.type
_entity_poly.pdbx_seq_one_letter_code
_entity_poly.pdbx_strand_id
1 'polypeptide(L)'
;MSEDDLVCRRCDRPVRSNRDYYETFERMHYVCFHYEFEHDMSDADPDEDCGVAGCPSAGVARHRDRLVATVRELLLDWSDGPPATWQNHSLPHYLEALAAWLHDSDGYYANLGVPVPRNGWEVIADALRAAAVYE
;
A
#
# COMPACT_ATOMS: atom_id res chain seq x y z
N MET A 1 28.99 -2.92 29.24
CA MET A 1 28.42 -3.55 28.02
C MET A 1 26.92 -3.28 28.11
N SER A 2 26.46 -2.35 27.27
CA SER A 2 25.15 -1.66 27.33
C SER A 2 24.01 -2.51 26.78
N GLU A 3 22.81 -2.33 27.35
CA GLU A 3 21.46 -2.83 26.97
C GLU A 3 21.43 -4.08 26.07
N ASP A 4 20.96 -5.20 26.64
CA ASP A 4 20.74 -6.49 25.98
C ASP A 4 20.42 -6.37 24.47
N ASP A 5 21.41 -6.72 23.66
CA ASP A 5 21.25 -6.85 22.22
C ASP A 5 20.40 -8.10 21.97
N LEU A 6 19.08 -7.90 21.85
CA LEU A 6 18.16 -8.93 21.41
C LEU A 6 18.55 -9.34 19.98
N VAL A 7 18.94 -10.59 19.77
CA VAL A 7 19.39 -11.11 18.46
C VAL A 7 18.30 -12.00 17.86
N CYS A 8 17.98 -11.81 16.58
CA CYS A 8 17.01 -12.63 15.88
C CYS A 8 17.54 -14.05 15.65
N ARG A 9 16.79 -15.07 16.09
CA ARG A 9 17.17 -16.50 15.94
C ARG A 9 17.26 -17.00 14.50
N ARG A 10 16.62 -16.33 13.54
CA ARG A 10 16.60 -16.75 12.13
C ARG A 10 17.74 -16.14 11.30
N CYS A 11 18.09 -14.88 11.55
CA CYS A 11 19.02 -14.13 10.70
C CYS A 11 20.26 -13.59 11.42
N ASP A 12 20.38 -13.85 12.73
CA ASP A 12 21.50 -13.45 13.60
C ASP A 12 21.77 -11.93 13.64
N ARG A 13 20.79 -11.10 13.26
CA ARG A 13 20.89 -9.64 13.32
C ARG A 13 20.16 -9.06 14.54
N PRO A 14 20.60 -7.89 15.04
CA PRO A 14 19.94 -7.23 16.16
C PRO A 14 18.47 -6.88 15.88
N VAL A 15 17.61 -7.09 16.87
CA VAL A 15 16.20 -6.72 16.87
C VAL A 15 16.05 -5.31 17.44
N ARG A 16 15.55 -4.39 16.62
CA ARG A 16 15.43 -2.96 16.98
C ARG A 16 13.98 -2.46 17.02
N SER A 17 13.17 -2.75 16.01
CA SER A 17 11.83 -2.14 15.87
C SER A 17 10.73 -2.81 16.71
N ASN A 18 10.84 -4.10 16.99
CA ASN A 18 9.80 -4.90 17.66
C ASN A 18 10.33 -5.56 18.95
N ARG A 19 11.21 -4.87 19.68
CA ARG A 19 11.85 -5.36 20.92
C ARG A 19 10.83 -5.77 21.97
N ASP A 20 9.74 -5.00 22.12
CA ASP A 20 8.69 -5.25 23.12
C ASP A 20 7.92 -6.56 22.87
N TYR A 21 7.96 -7.07 21.64
CA TYR A 21 7.31 -8.30 21.21
C TYR A 21 8.31 -9.43 20.94
N TYR A 22 9.57 -9.28 21.38
CA TYR A 22 10.65 -10.20 21.03
C TYR A 22 10.35 -11.64 21.46
N GLU A 23 9.85 -11.86 22.68
CA GLU A 23 9.46 -13.20 23.14
C GLU A 23 8.21 -13.73 22.41
N THR A 24 7.27 -12.85 22.04
CA THR A 24 6.08 -13.25 21.27
C THR A 24 6.43 -13.75 19.86
N PHE A 25 7.44 -13.15 19.23
CA PHE A 25 7.90 -13.53 17.90
C PHE A 25 9.01 -14.58 17.93
N GLU A 26 8.98 -15.47 18.92
CA GLU A 26 9.94 -16.58 19.07
C GLU A 26 11.41 -16.13 18.99
N ARG A 27 11.67 -14.93 19.56
CA ARG A 27 12.99 -14.28 19.57
C ARG A 27 13.50 -13.93 18.18
N MET A 28 12.61 -13.48 17.30
CA MET A 28 12.91 -13.08 15.92
C MET A 28 12.40 -11.65 15.62
N HIS A 29 12.85 -11.09 14.50
CA HIS A 29 12.12 -9.99 13.86
C HIS A 29 10.74 -10.48 13.45
N TYR A 30 9.73 -9.60 13.46
CA TYR A 30 8.37 -9.91 13.01
C TYR A 30 8.39 -10.52 11.60
N VAL A 31 9.16 -9.94 10.68
CA VAL A 31 9.30 -10.45 9.30
C VAL A 31 9.93 -11.85 9.28
N CYS A 32 10.95 -12.11 10.11
CA CYS A 32 11.57 -13.41 10.19
C CYS A 32 10.63 -14.47 10.78
N PHE A 33 9.86 -14.11 11.80
CA PHE A 33 8.83 -14.97 12.40
C PHE A 33 7.72 -15.27 11.39
N HIS A 34 7.19 -14.25 10.72
CA HIS A 34 6.11 -14.37 9.74
C HIS A 34 6.48 -15.36 8.62
N TYR A 35 7.68 -15.23 8.05
CA TYR A 35 8.14 -16.18 7.04
C TYR A 35 8.41 -17.59 7.58
N GLU A 36 8.75 -17.74 8.86
CA GLU A 36 9.12 -19.03 9.45
C GLU A 36 7.87 -19.83 9.84
N PHE A 37 6.84 -19.15 10.36
CA PHE A 37 5.70 -19.82 10.95
C PHE A 37 4.40 -19.64 10.16
N GLU A 38 4.27 -18.59 9.35
CA GLU A 38 3.04 -18.34 8.58
C GLU A 38 3.18 -18.79 7.12
N HIS A 39 4.37 -18.71 6.53
CA HIS A 39 4.63 -19.19 5.16
C HIS A 39 5.16 -20.63 5.09
N ASP A 40 6.13 -21.01 5.94
CA ASP A 40 6.71 -22.37 5.91
C ASP A 40 5.68 -23.48 6.24
N MET A 41 4.66 -23.14 7.03
CA MET A 41 3.63 -24.09 7.48
C MET A 41 2.52 -24.35 6.44
N SER A 42 2.45 -23.57 5.35
CA SER A 42 1.32 -23.61 4.41
C SER A 42 1.66 -24.15 3.02
N ASP A 43 2.90 -24.61 2.79
CA ASP A 43 3.46 -24.90 1.45
C ASP A 43 3.33 -23.73 0.45
N ALA A 44 2.89 -22.55 0.91
CA ALA A 44 2.72 -21.36 0.10
C ALA A 44 4.07 -20.70 -0.15
N ASP A 45 4.29 -20.22 -1.37
CA ASP A 45 5.50 -19.48 -1.71
C ASP A 45 5.65 -18.27 -0.75
N PRO A 46 6.82 -18.07 -0.11
CA PRO A 46 7.06 -16.90 0.73
C PRO A 46 6.79 -15.57 0.02
N ASP A 47 6.85 -15.51 -1.31
CA ASP A 47 6.56 -14.31 -2.11
C ASP A 47 5.05 -14.11 -2.38
N GLU A 48 4.18 -15.07 -2.03
CA GLU A 48 2.74 -14.92 -2.12
C GLU A 48 2.14 -14.15 -0.94
N ASP A 49 1.00 -13.49 -1.14
CA ASP A 49 0.29 -12.79 -0.07
C ASP A 49 -0.57 -13.77 0.74
N CYS A 50 -0.22 -13.97 2.02
CA CYS A 50 -0.97 -14.86 2.92
C CYS A 50 -2.28 -14.27 3.46
N GLY A 51 -2.66 -13.05 3.06
CA GLY A 51 -3.91 -12.41 3.48
C GLY A 51 -3.80 -11.62 4.79
N VAL A 52 -2.74 -11.82 5.58
CA VAL A 52 -2.50 -11.09 6.84
C VAL A 52 -2.19 -9.61 6.60
N ALA A 53 -2.83 -8.73 7.37
CA ALA A 53 -2.58 -7.30 7.28
C ALA A 53 -1.11 -6.98 7.62
N GLY A 54 -0.43 -6.27 6.72
CA GLY A 54 1.00 -5.97 6.87
C GLY A 54 1.94 -7.12 6.49
N CYS A 55 1.44 -8.17 5.82
CA CYS A 55 2.29 -9.18 5.19
C CYS A 55 3.33 -8.50 4.28
N PRO A 56 4.64 -8.73 4.47
CA PRO A 56 5.67 -8.11 3.65
C PRO A 56 5.58 -8.50 2.16
N SER A 57 5.06 -9.70 1.87
CA SER A 57 4.87 -10.23 0.51
C SER A 57 3.61 -9.71 -0.19
N ALA A 58 2.73 -9.02 0.54
CA ALA A 58 1.50 -8.45 0.01
C ALA A 58 1.69 -7.31 -1.01
N GLY A 59 2.90 -6.76 -1.12
CA GLY A 59 3.19 -5.54 -1.87
C GLY A 59 2.56 -5.55 -3.26
N VAL A 60 2.92 -6.53 -4.10
CA VAL A 60 2.51 -6.55 -5.51
C VAL A 60 1.05 -6.97 -5.69
N ALA A 61 0.60 -8.02 -4.99
CA ALA A 61 -0.75 -8.57 -5.15
C ALA A 61 -1.85 -7.58 -4.72
N ARG A 62 -1.63 -6.81 -3.65
CA ARG A 62 -2.64 -5.89 -3.11
C ARG A 62 -2.76 -4.59 -3.89
N HIS A 63 -1.82 -4.23 -4.77
CA HIS A 63 -1.93 -2.99 -5.53
C HIS A 63 -3.17 -2.98 -6.45
N ARG A 64 -3.46 -4.10 -7.12
CA ARG A 64 -4.68 -4.26 -7.93
C ARG A 64 -5.93 -4.14 -7.04
N ASP A 65 -5.96 -4.83 -5.92
CA ASP A 65 -7.13 -4.86 -5.03
C ASP A 65 -7.38 -3.50 -4.38
N ARG A 66 -6.33 -2.73 -4.09
CA ARG A 66 -6.40 -1.32 -3.66
C ARG A 66 -6.99 -0.42 -4.75
N LEU A 67 -6.61 -0.62 -6.02
CA LEU A 67 -7.24 0.11 -7.12
C LEU A 67 -8.73 -0.24 -7.24
N VAL A 68 -9.09 -1.52 -7.15
CA VAL A 68 -10.50 -1.97 -7.15
C VAL A 68 -11.28 -1.33 -6.00
N ALA A 69 -10.70 -1.27 -4.81
CA ALA A 69 -11.31 -0.59 -3.66
C ALA A 69 -11.52 0.92 -3.93
N THR A 70 -10.51 1.60 -4.49
CA THR A 70 -10.59 3.03 -4.85
C THR A 70 -11.72 3.29 -5.85
N VAL A 71 -11.87 2.45 -6.88
CA VAL A 71 -12.96 2.58 -7.86
C VAL A 71 -14.33 2.39 -7.20
N ARG A 72 -14.46 1.42 -6.28
CA ARG A 72 -15.71 1.20 -5.53
C ARG A 72 -16.03 2.35 -4.59
N GLU A 73 -15.03 2.95 -3.94
CA GLU A 73 -15.19 4.15 -3.11
C GLU A 73 -15.74 5.31 -3.95
N LEU A 74 -15.13 5.59 -5.12
CA LEU A 74 -15.62 6.65 -6.02
C LEU A 74 -17.05 6.40 -6.50
N LEU A 75 -17.39 5.15 -6.81
CA LEU A 75 -18.76 4.78 -7.21
C LEU A 75 -19.77 4.97 -6.06
N LEU A 76 -19.38 4.63 -4.83
CA LEU A 76 -20.21 4.83 -3.64
C LEU A 76 -20.36 6.32 -3.31
N ASP A 77 -19.31 7.11 -3.50
CA ASP A 77 -19.35 8.57 -3.31
C ASP A 77 -20.33 9.21 -4.31
N TRP A 78 -20.40 8.69 -5.53
CA TRP A 78 -21.36 9.11 -6.57
C TRP A 78 -22.82 8.65 -6.35
N SER A 79 -23.15 7.96 -5.26
CA SER A 79 -24.34 7.10 -5.12
C SER A 79 -25.65 7.65 -5.72
N ASP A 80 -26.06 8.86 -5.34
CA ASP A 80 -27.30 9.51 -5.79
C ASP A 80 -27.04 10.75 -6.68
N GLY A 81 -25.81 10.90 -7.16
CA GLY A 81 -25.32 12.07 -7.89
C GLY A 81 -23.94 12.52 -7.41
N PRO A 82 -23.33 13.51 -8.08
CA PRO A 82 -22.01 14.01 -7.71
C PRO A 82 -22.01 14.63 -6.30
N PRO A 83 -21.05 14.26 -5.43
CA PRO A 83 -20.78 15.00 -4.21
C PRO A 83 -20.47 16.46 -4.49
N ALA A 84 -20.70 17.33 -3.50
CA ALA A 84 -20.37 18.76 -3.61
C ALA A 84 -18.86 19.01 -3.83
N THR A 85 -18.01 18.04 -3.51
CA THR A 85 -16.56 18.10 -3.71
C THR A 85 -16.13 17.74 -5.13
N TRP A 86 -16.98 17.08 -5.91
CA TRP A 86 -16.65 16.73 -7.28
C TRP A 86 -16.85 17.95 -8.19
N GLN A 87 -15.84 18.24 -9.00
CA GLN A 87 -15.91 19.30 -10.01
C GLN A 87 -16.36 18.73 -11.36
N ASN A 88 -15.94 17.51 -11.68
CA ASN A 88 -16.23 16.85 -12.93
C ASN A 88 -17.52 16.01 -12.89
N HIS A 89 -18.58 16.52 -13.52
CA HIS A 89 -19.89 15.86 -13.52
C HIS A 89 -20.24 15.10 -14.80
N SER A 90 -19.30 15.01 -15.74
CA SER A 90 -19.51 14.32 -17.01
C SER A 90 -18.30 13.44 -17.36
N LEU A 91 -18.57 12.29 -18.00
CA LEU A 91 -17.52 11.37 -18.40
C LEU A 91 -16.43 12.02 -19.29
N PRO A 92 -16.75 12.86 -20.29
CA PRO A 92 -15.72 13.50 -21.11
C PRO A 92 -14.74 14.36 -20.28
N HIS A 93 -15.27 15.28 -19.45
CA HIS A 93 -14.42 16.14 -18.61
C HIS A 93 -13.62 15.32 -17.60
N TYR A 94 -14.23 14.31 -16.96
CA TYR A 94 -13.52 13.43 -16.03
C TYR A 94 -12.36 12.67 -16.69
N LEU A 95 -12.53 12.20 -17.94
CA LEU A 95 -11.46 11.51 -18.66
C LEU A 95 -10.35 12.47 -19.13
N GLU A 96 -10.71 13.71 -19.45
CA GLU A 96 -9.75 14.79 -19.76
C GLU A 96 -8.90 15.12 -18.52
N ALA A 97 -9.55 15.35 -17.38
CA ALA A 97 -8.94 15.53 -16.07
C ALA A 97 -7.95 14.41 -15.71
N LEU A 98 -8.40 13.17 -15.88
CA LEU A 98 -7.61 11.98 -15.59
C LEU A 98 -6.34 11.93 -16.45
N ALA A 99 -6.46 12.23 -17.74
CA ALA A 99 -5.34 12.24 -18.66
C ALA A 99 -4.37 13.39 -18.36
N ALA A 100 -4.88 14.59 -18.08
CA ALA A 100 -4.08 15.75 -17.69
C ALA A 100 -3.29 15.48 -16.41
N TRP A 101 -3.96 14.94 -15.38
CA TRP A 101 -3.28 14.61 -14.13
C TRP A 101 -2.20 13.53 -14.30
N LEU A 102 -2.47 12.48 -15.08
CA LEU A 102 -1.46 11.45 -15.36
C LEU A 102 -0.21 12.03 -16.03
N HIS A 103 -0.38 12.99 -16.95
CA HIS A 103 0.71 13.68 -17.62
C HIS A 103 1.59 14.48 -16.66
N ASP A 104 0.97 15.15 -15.69
CA ASP A 104 1.64 16.08 -14.77
C ASP A 104 1.95 15.48 -13.38
N SER A 105 1.67 14.19 -13.19
CA SER A 105 1.69 13.52 -11.87
C SER A 105 3.04 13.58 -11.15
N ASP A 106 4.17 13.64 -11.87
CA ASP A 106 5.50 13.82 -11.27
C ASP A 106 5.57 15.09 -10.40
N GLY A 107 4.92 16.17 -10.82
CA GLY A 107 4.85 17.43 -10.08
C GLY A 107 4.04 17.31 -8.79
N TYR A 108 2.97 16.51 -8.79
CA TYR A 108 2.17 16.23 -7.60
C TYR A 108 3.00 15.52 -6.51
N TYR A 109 3.71 14.45 -6.87
CA TYR A 109 4.55 13.72 -5.90
C TYR A 109 5.73 14.58 -5.40
N ALA A 110 6.35 15.35 -6.29
CA ALA A 110 7.42 16.28 -5.92
C ALA A 110 6.95 17.32 -4.89
N ASN A 111 5.75 17.89 -5.06
CA ASN A 111 5.16 18.84 -4.12
C ASN A 111 4.88 18.24 -2.73
N LEU A 112 4.57 16.94 -2.69
CA LEU A 112 4.40 16.19 -1.44
C LEU A 112 5.73 15.76 -0.80
N GLY A 113 6.86 15.94 -1.48
CA GLY A 113 8.17 15.49 -1.00
C GLY A 113 8.32 13.96 -0.97
N VAL A 114 7.51 13.23 -1.73
CA VAL A 114 7.52 11.77 -1.81
C VAL A 114 7.99 11.31 -3.20
N PRO A 115 8.67 10.16 -3.31
CA PRO A 115 9.01 9.59 -4.61
C PRO A 115 7.75 9.14 -5.35
N VAL A 116 7.77 9.26 -6.68
CA VAL A 116 6.73 8.69 -7.55
C VAL A 116 6.63 7.18 -7.29
N PRO A 117 5.41 6.63 -7.05
CA PRO A 117 5.23 5.20 -6.90
C PRO A 117 5.78 4.42 -8.09
N ARG A 118 6.54 3.35 -7.83
CA ARG A 118 7.11 2.51 -8.89
C ARG A 118 6.07 1.60 -9.57
N ASN A 119 4.90 1.43 -8.95
CA ASN A 119 3.81 0.62 -9.49
C ASN A 119 2.75 1.57 -10.09
N GLY A 120 2.29 1.26 -11.31
CA GLY A 120 1.29 2.09 -11.99
C GLY A 120 -0.09 2.05 -11.32
N TRP A 121 -0.38 1.05 -10.49
CA TRP A 121 -1.66 0.91 -9.80
C TRP A 121 -1.94 2.05 -8.83
N GLU A 122 -0.95 2.42 -8.01
CA GLU A 122 -1.06 3.55 -7.08
C GLU A 122 -1.19 4.87 -7.83
N VAL A 123 -0.42 5.06 -8.90
CA VAL A 123 -0.52 6.26 -9.75
C VAL A 123 -1.92 6.39 -10.37
N ILE A 124 -2.49 5.30 -10.89
CA ILE A 124 -3.86 5.29 -11.44
C ILE A 124 -4.90 5.54 -10.34
N ALA A 125 -4.72 4.99 -9.13
CA ALA A 125 -5.63 5.21 -8.02
C ALA A 125 -5.67 6.69 -7.60
N ASP A 126 -4.51 7.34 -7.52
CA ASP A 126 -4.41 8.77 -7.23
C ASP A 126 -4.99 9.62 -8.37
N ALA A 127 -4.72 9.23 -9.62
CA ALA A 127 -5.28 9.89 -10.80
C ALA A 127 -6.82 9.85 -10.82
N LEU A 128 -7.43 8.71 -10.50
CA LEU A 128 -8.89 8.57 -10.42
C LEU A 128 -9.49 9.48 -9.35
N ARG A 129 -8.85 9.58 -8.18
CA ARG A 129 -9.30 10.52 -7.13
C ARG A 129 -9.13 11.96 -7.57
N ALA A 130 -8.00 12.29 -8.20
CA ALA A 130 -7.73 13.63 -8.68
C ALA A 130 -8.73 14.07 -9.75
N ALA A 131 -9.05 13.20 -10.72
CA ALA A 131 -10.01 13.48 -11.79
C ALA A 131 -11.43 13.81 -11.27
N ALA A 132 -11.80 13.37 -10.07
CA ALA A 132 -13.07 13.75 -9.45
C ALA A 132 -13.09 15.23 -9.01
N VAL A 133 -11.94 15.76 -8.56
CA VAL A 133 -11.85 17.05 -7.85
C VAL A 133 -11.02 18.11 -8.58
N TYR A 134 -10.27 17.72 -9.62
CA TYR A 134 -9.27 18.54 -10.32
C TYR A 134 -9.56 18.50 -11.82
N GLU A 135 -9.42 19.65 -12.49
CA GLU A 135 -9.82 19.99 -13.88
C GLU A 135 -11.08 19.33 -14.43
#